data_AF-A0AAV6YEE0-F1
#
_entry.id   AF-A0AAV6YEE0-F1
#
_cell.length_a   1.000
_cell.length_b   1.000
_cell.length_c   1.000
_cell.angle_alpha   90.00
_cell.angle_beta   90.00
_cell.angle_gamma   90.00
#
_symmetry.space_group_name_H-M   'P 1'
#
loop_
_entity.id
_entity.type
_entity.pdbx_description
1 polymer ?
#
loop_
_entity_poly.entity_id
_entity_poly.type
_entity_poly.pdbx_seq_one_letter_code
_entity_poly.pdbx_strand_id
1 'polypeptide(L)'
;MGDSVDLSGDGGVLKTIVRSAKPDAIVPSESLPLVDGMFTHVFYVITFHVTDLTCCLSSICATIACDFVLLIAKKDEFYWIFWTVHYEGILAETGEVFDTTHEDNTIFSFELGQGSVIKAWDVALKTMKVGEVAKITCKPEYAYGSAGSPPDIPPDSTLIFEVELVACRPRKGSSLSSVSDERARLEELKKQREVGAALKEEEKKKREEAKAAAAARIQAKLDAKKGQGKGKGKAK
;
A
#
# COMPACT_ATOMS: atom_id res chain seq x y z
N MET A 1 -24.23 2.83 29.71
CA MET A 1 -24.34 1.94 28.54
C MET A 1 -24.08 2.80 27.34
N GLY A 2 -23.08 2.45 26.51
CA GLY A 2 -22.79 3.21 25.29
C GLY A 2 -23.96 3.13 24.31
N ASP A 3 -24.08 4.11 23.42
CA ASP A 3 -25.07 4.07 22.35
C ASP A 3 -24.72 2.91 21.40
N SER A 4 -25.71 2.08 21.07
CA SER A 4 -25.55 1.02 20.08
C SER A 4 -25.54 1.64 18.68
N VAL A 5 -24.54 1.28 17.88
CA VAL A 5 -24.38 1.73 16.50
C VAL A 5 -24.68 0.55 15.57
N ASP A 6 -25.61 0.76 14.65
CA ASP A 6 -25.84 -0.17 13.55
C ASP A 6 -24.78 0.03 12.47
N LEU A 7 -23.96 -1.00 12.23
CA LEU A 7 -22.88 -0.95 11.26
C LEU A 7 -23.27 -1.51 9.89
N SER A 8 -24.39 -2.23 9.83
CA SER A 8 -24.92 -2.84 8.61
C SER A 8 -25.99 -1.98 7.93
N GLY A 9 -26.67 -1.12 8.71
CA GLY A 9 -27.76 -0.25 8.24
C GLY A 9 -29.13 -0.92 8.17
N ASP A 10 -29.19 -2.25 8.32
CA ASP A 10 -30.41 -3.08 8.40
C ASP A 10 -30.62 -3.69 9.80
N GLY A 11 -29.82 -3.26 10.78
CA GLY A 11 -29.77 -3.79 12.14
C GLY A 11 -29.23 -5.22 12.24
N GLY A 12 -28.55 -5.74 11.22
CA GLY A 12 -27.93 -7.07 11.25
C GLY A 12 -26.70 -7.17 12.15
N VAL A 13 -25.94 -6.08 12.28
CA VAL A 13 -24.72 -5.98 13.07
C VAL A 13 -24.78 -4.72 13.93
N LEU A 14 -25.06 -4.90 15.22
CA LEU A 14 -25.10 -3.82 16.20
C LEU A 14 -23.84 -3.86 17.04
N LYS A 15 -23.13 -2.74 17.16
CA LYS A 15 -21.94 -2.61 18.00
C LYS A 15 -22.22 -1.65 19.15
N THR A 16 -21.91 -2.07 20.37
CA THR A 16 -21.98 -1.24 21.57
C THR A 16 -20.61 -1.20 22.22
N ILE A 17 -20.05 0.00 22.42
CA ILE A 17 -18.76 0.14 23.10
C ILE A 17 -18.98 -0.06 24.61
N VAL A 18 -18.38 -1.11 25.16
CA VAL A 18 -18.43 -1.42 26.60
C VAL A 18 -17.32 -0.66 27.33
N ARG A 19 -16.11 -0.69 26.77
CA ARG A 19 -14.94 0.02 27.29
C ARG A 19 -14.20 0.69 26.15
N SER A 20 -14.16 2.02 26.18
CA SER A 20 -13.38 2.80 25.21
C SER A 20 -11.88 2.57 25.39
N ALA A 21 -11.15 2.54 24.28
CA ALA A 21 -9.69 2.51 24.30
C ALA A 21 -9.09 3.80 24.88
N LYS A 22 -7.80 3.76 25.23
CA LYS A 22 -7.05 4.95 25.63
C LYS A 22 -7.03 5.99 24.49
N PRO A 23 -6.95 7.29 24.80
CA PRO A 23 -7.03 8.35 23.79
C PRO A 23 -5.89 8.31 22.75
N ASP A 24 -4.76 7.69 23.08
CA ASP A 24 -3.59 7.47 22.24
C ASP A 24 -3.62 6.12 21.49
N ALA A 25 -4.72 5.37 21.59
CA ALA A 25 -4.84 4.07 20.96
C ALA A 25 -4.86 4.17 19.43
N ILE A 26 -4.03 3.33 18.81
CA ILE A 26 -3.93 3.22 17.36
C ILE A 26 -5.27 2.69 16.82
N VAL A 27 -5.87 3.47 15.92
CA VAL A 27 -6.95 3.00 15.05
C VAL A 27 -6.33 2.42 13.77
N PRO A 28 -6.90 1.32 13.24
CA PRO A 28 -6.47 0.79 11.95
C PRO A 28 -6.59 1.81 10.81
N SER A 29 -7.59 2.69 10.87
CA SER A 29 -7.93 3.62 9.78
C SER A 29 -7.06 4.87 9.69
N GLU A 30 -6.48 5.38 10.77
CA GLU A 30 -5.65 6.61 10.70
C GLU A 30 -4.19 6.36 10.29
N SER A 31 -3.75 5.09 10.27
CA SER A 31 -2.38 4.73 9.87
C SER A 31 -2.31 3.99 8.53
N LEU A 32 -3.44 3.75 7.87
CA LEU A 32 -3.51 3.03 6.62
C LEU A 32 -4.30 3.84 5.59
N PRO A 33 -3.71 4.19 4.43
CA PRO A 33 -4.45 4.83 3.36
C PRO A 33 -5.51 3.85 2.86
N LEU A 34 -6.73 4.08 3.33
CA LEU A 34 -7.96 3.48 2.83
C LEU A 34 -8.12 3.92 1.36
N VAL A 35 -7.58 3.16 0.41
CA VAL A 35 -7.88 3.35 -1.01
C VAL A 35 -9.17 2.62 -1.36
N ASP A 36 -10.28 3.06 -0.75
CA ASP A 36 -11.59 2.57 -1.12
C ASP A 36 -12.02 3.15 -2.48
N GLY A 37 -12.28 2.25 -3.43
CA GLY A 37 -13.21 2.44 -4.55
C GLY A 37 -12.76 3.28 -5.76
N MET A 38 -11.90 4.30 -5.59
CA MET A 38 -11.54 5.15 -6.73
C MET A 38 -10.47 4.52 -7.63
N PHE A 39 -9.66 3.61 -7.07
CA PHE A 39 -8.53 3.02 -7.79
C PHE A 39 -8.95 1.96 -8.81
N THR A 40 -9.99 1.17 -8.53
CA THR A 40 -10.53 0.17 -9.47
C THR A 40 -11.05 0.81 -10.76
N HIS A 41 -11.68 1.98 -10.64
CA HIS A 41 -12.19 2.73 -11.78
C HIS A 41 -11.06 3.37 -12.60
N VAL A 42 -10.04 3.91 -11.93
CA VAL A 42 -8.84 4.48 -12.59
C VAL A 42 -8.01 3.38 -13.26
N PHE A 43 -7.89 2.20 -12.65
CA PHE A 43 -7.24 1.03 -13.24
C PHE A 43 -7.96 0.56 -14.51
N TYR A 44 -9.29 0.49 -14.48
CA TYR A 44 -10.11 0.11 -15.64
C TYR A 44 -10.02 1.14 -16.79
N VAL A 45 -9.96 2.43 -16.47
CA VAL A 45 -9.83 3.50 -17.47
C VAL A 45 -8.42 3.52 -18.10
N ILE A 46 -7.37 3.28 -17.30
CA ILE A 46 -5.98 3.24 -17.77
C ILE A 46 -5.73 2.00 -18.63
N THR A 47 -6.23 0.81 -18.26
CA THR A 47 -6.10 -0.38 -19.10
C THR A 47 -6.83 -0.22 -20.44
N PHE A 48 -8.02 0.42 -20.45
CA PHE A 48 -8.80 0.66 -21.67
C PHE A 48 -8.10 1.64 -22.65
N HIS A 49 -7.47 2.70 -22.15
CA HIS A 49 -6.73 3.65 -23.01
C HIS A 49 -5.40 3.09 -23.54
N VAL A 50 -4.75 2.17 -22.81
CA VAL A 50 -3.49 1.54 -23.25
C VAL A 50 -3.74 0.48 -24.33
N THR A 51 -4.89 -0.20 -24.32
CA THR A 51 -5.27 -1.11 -25.42
C THR A 51 -5.62 -0.39 -26.73
N ASP A 52 -6.12 0.84 -26.67
CA ASP A 52 -6.47 1.63 -27.87
C ASP A 52 -5.21 2.22 -28.56
N LEU A 53 -4.20 2.61 -27.77
CA LEU A 53 -2.99 3.26 -28.30
C LEU A 53 -1.91 2.30 -28.82
N THR A 54 -1.98 1.00 -28.49
CA THR A 54 -0.93 0.01 -28.84
C THR A 54 -1.12 -0.65 -30.21
N CYS A 55 -2.18 -0.31 -30.95
CA CYS A 55 -2.43 -0.91 -32.27
C CYS A 55 -1.47 -0.42 -33.39
N CYS A 56 -0.62 0.59 -33.16
CA CYS A 56 0.10 1.25 -34.25
C CYS A 56 1.64 1.23 -34.28
N LEU A 57 2.38 0.74 -33.28
CA LEU A 57 3.86 0.74 -33.42
C LEU A 57 4.56 -0.48 -32.83
N SER A 58 5.10 -1.29 -33.74
CA SER A 58 6.33 -2.12 -33.68
C SER A 58 6.62 -2.97 -32.44
N SER A 59 7.16 -4.18 -32.69
CA SER A 59 7.49 -5.28 -31.77
C SER A 59 8.30 -4.99 -30.49
N ILE A 60 8.66 -3.74 -30.20
CA ILE A 60 9.41 -3.32 -29.00
C ILE A 60 8.47 -2.80 -27.88
N CYS A 61 7.24 -2.39 -28.22
CA CYS A 61 6.29 -1.80 -27.26
C CYS A 61 5.68 -2.83 -26.28
N ALA A 62 5.48 -4.08 -26.71
CA ALA A 62 4.85 -5.12 -25.90
C ALA A 62 5.68 -5.51 -24.66
N THR A 63 7.01 -5.49 -24.75
CA THR A 63 7.89 -5.90 -23.63
C THR A 63 7.94 -4.83 -22.53
N ILE A 64 8.02 -3.55 -22.91
CA ILE A 64 8.06 -2.43 -21.95
C ILE A 64 6.69 -2.25 -21.26
N ALA A 65 5.59 -2.50 -21.98
CA ALA A 65 4.24 -2.47 -21.40
C ALA A 65 4.02 -3.63 -20.41
N CYS A 66 4.48 -4.84 -20.72
CA CYS A 66 4.38 -5.97 -19.78
C CYS A 66 5.24 -5.76 -18.52
N ASP A 67 6.44 -5.20 -18.63
CA ASP A 67 7.28 -4.89 -17.47
C ASP A 67 6.69 -3.76 -16.60
N PHE A 68 6.07 -2.74 -17.21
CA PHE A 68 5.43 -1.66 -16.45
C PHE A 68 4.12 -2.10 -15.78
N VAL A 69 3.33 -2.96 -16.44
CA VAL A 69 2.12 -3.58 -15.87
C VAL A 69 2.47 -4.51 -14.72
N LEU A 70 3.55 -5.30 -14.81
CA LEU A 70 4.06 -6.11 -13.70
C LEU A 70 4.63 -5.27 -12.54
N LEU A 71 5.18 -4.08 -12.82
CA LEU A 71 5.68 -3.16 -11.80
C LEU A 71 4.55 -2.44 -11.03
N ILE A 72 3.41 -2.18 -11.69
CA ILE A 72 2.20 -1.67 -11.03
C ILE A 72 1.51 -2.80 -10.26
N ALA A 73 1.47 -4.02 -10.79
CA ALA A 73 0.88 -5.19 -10.09
C ALA A 73 1.66 -5.66 -8.85
N LYS A 74 2.93 -5.24 -8.67
CA LYS A 74 3.70 -5.47 -7.44
C LYS A 74 3.49 -4.41 -6.35
N LYS A 75 2.67 -3.39 -6.61
CA LYS A 75 2.40 -2.29 -5.67
C LYS A 75 1.10 -2.42 -4.90
N ASP A 76 0.28 -3.40 -5.24
CA ASP A 76 -0.90 -3.80 -4.47
C ASP A 76 -0.53 -4.94 -3.53
N GLU A 77 0.49 -4.73 -2.68
CA GLU A 77 0.55 -5.50 -1.43
C GLU A 77 -0.65 -5.07 -0.60
N PHE A 78 -1.74 -5.81 -0.76
CA PHE A 78 -2.87 -5.83 0.15
C PHE A 78 -2.31 -5.86 1.57
N TYR A 79 -2.47 -4.75 2.30
CA TYR A 79 -2.07 -4.65 3.69
C TYR A 79 -3.04 -5.49 4.52
N TRP A 80 -2.76 -6.78 4.62
CA TRP A 80 -3.45 -7.66 5.55
C TRP A 80 -3.01 -7.31 6.97
N ILE A 81 -3.97 -6.87 7.77
CA ILE A 81 -3.77 -6.64 9.19
C ILE A 81 -4.15 -7.94 9.90
N PHE A 82 -3.23 -8.46 10.71
CA PHE A 82 -3.52 -9.48 11.69
C PHE A 82 -4.15 -8.85 12.92
N TRP A 83 -5.31 -9.35 13.27
CA TRP A 83 -6.06 -8.95 14.46
C TRP A 83 -5.87 -10.01 15.51
N THR A 84 -5.59 -9.56 16.72
CA THR A 84 -5.36 -10.39 17.90
C THR A 84 -6.38 -9.94 18.94
N VAL A 85 -7.32 -10.81 19.29
CA VAL A 85 -8.46 -10.47 20.13
C VAL A 85 -8.66 -11.50 21.25
N HIS A 86 -9.27 -11.04 22.34
CA HIS A 86 -10.02 -11.89 23.24
C HIS A 86 -11.50 -11.74 22.91
N TYR A 87 -12.24 -12.84 22.98
CA TYR A 87 -13.68 -12.82 22.82
C TYR A 87 -14.37 -13.82 23.74
N GLU A 88 -15.65 -13.54 23.96
CA GLU A 88 -16.65 -14.42 24.55
C GLU A 88 -17.91 -14.38 23.68
N GLY A 89 -18.36 -15.55 23.22
CA GLY A 89 -19.53 -15.74 22.38
C GLY A 89 -20.71 -16.27 23.19
N ILE A 90 -21.82 -15.55 23.13
CA ILE A 90 -23.04 -15.81 23.90
C ILE A 90 -24.22 -15.97 22.94
N LEU A 91 -25.09 -16.96 23.19
CA LEU A 91 -26.38 -17.06 22.51
C LEU A 91 -27.35 -16.00 23.04
N ALA A 92 -27.90 -15.17 22.16
CA ALA A 92 -28.82 -14.10 22.58
C ALA A 92 -30.12 -14.65 23.19
N GLU A 93 -30.57 -15.83 22.75
CA GLU A 93 -31.83 -16.42 23.20
C GLU A 93 -31.73 -17.04 24.59
N THR A 94 -30.67 -17.82 24.85
CA THR A 94 -30.48 -18.54 26.11
C THR A 94 -29.59 -17.80 27.11
N GLY A 95 -28.72 -16.90 26.62
CA GLY A 95 -27.66 -16.27 27.41
C GLY A 95 -26.50 -17.20 27.73
N GLU A 96 -26.43 -18.37 27.09
CA GLU A 96 -25.38 -19.37 27.30
C GLU A 96 -24.10 -19.01 26.52
N VAL A 97 -22.94 -19.17 27.16
CA VAL A 97 -21.63 -19.00 26.52
C VAL A 97 -21.32 -20.28 25.75
N PHE A 98 -21.16 -20.18 24.44
CA PHE A 98 -20.82 -21.34 23.60
C PHE A 98 -19.32 -21.42 23.27
N ASP A 99 -18.59 -20.29 23.35
CA ASP A 99 -17.16 -20.23 23.06
C ASP A 99 -16.52 -19.04 23.79
N THR A 100 -15.34 -19.23 24.37
CA THR A 100 -14.61 -18.17 25.09
C THR A 100 -13.11 -18.42 25.06
N THR A 101 -12.37 -17.33 24.87
CA THR A 101 -10.89 -17.35 24.92
C THR A 101 -10.34 -17.03 26.32
N HIS A 102 -11.19 -16.51 27.22
CA HIS A 102 -10.77 -16.11 28.56
C HIS A 102 -10.48 -17.31 29.47
N GLU A 103 -11.23 -18.40 29.33
CA GLU A 103 -11.02 -19.61 30.14
C GLU A 103 -9.70 -20.31 29.82
N ASP A 104 -9.33 -20.33 28.53
CA ASP A 104 -8.15 -21.04 28.06
C ASP A 104 -6.85 -20.21 28.10
N ASN A 105 -6.94 -18.91 28.46
CA ASN A 105 -5.85 -17.92 28.30
C ASN A 105 -5.24 -17.93 26.88
N THR A 106 -6.02 -18.35 25.88
CA THR A 106 -5.60 -18.35 24.48
C THR A 106 -5.95 -17.02 23.86
N ILE A 107 -5.17 -16.60 22.86
CA ILE A 107 -5.46 -15.38 22.11
C ILE A 107 -5.80 -15.78 20.70
N PHE A 108 -6.96 -15.32 20.20
CA PHE A 108 -7.38 -15.63 18.85
C PHE A 108 -6.78 -14.63 17.86
N SER A 109 -6.06 -15.14 16.85
CA SER A 109 -5.42 -14.30 15.84
C SER A 109 -5.87 -14.69 14.44
N PHE A 110 -6.34 -13.73 13.66
CA PHE A 110 -6.86 -13.95 12.31
C PHE A 110 -6.62 -12.73 11.40
N GLU A 111 -6.75 -12.95 10.09
CA GLU A 111 -6.69 -11.88 9.09
C GLU A 111 -8.09 -11.32 8.85
N LEU A 112 -8.26 -10.00 9.04
CA LEU A 112 -9.56 -9.34 8.88
C LEU A 112 -9.84 -9.01 7.41
N GLY A 113 -11.06 -9.26 6.93
CA GLY A 113 -11.50 -8.93 5.58
C GLY A 113 -11.26 -10.00 4.50
N GLN A 114 -10.78 -11.19 4.87
CA GLN A 114 -10.66 -12.35 3.98
C GLN A 114 -11.86 -13.31 4.07
N GLY A 115 -12.88 -12.99 4.87
CA GLY A 115 -13.97 -13.93 5.17
C GLY A 115 -13.50 -15.16 5.96
N SER A 116 -12.36 -15.06 6.64
CA SER A 116 -11.86 -16.11 7.54
C SER A 116 -12.65 -16.19 8.85
N VAL A 117 -13.44 -15.16 9.15
CA VAL A 117 -14.34 -15.05 10.31
C VAL A 117 -15.75 -14.70 9.83
N ILE A 118 -16.72 -14.74 10.74
CA ILE A 118 -18.10 -14.36 10.43
C ILE A 118 -18.19 -12.92 9.90
N LYS A 119 -19.15 -12.68 9.01
CA LYS A 119 -19.32 -11.37 8.34
C LYS A 119 -19.49 -10.23 9.34
N ALA A 120 -20.18 -10.48 10.46
CA ALA A 120 -20.38 -9.48 11.50
C ALA A 120 -19.04 -8.99 12.09
N TRP A 121 -18.06 -9.88 12.29
CA TRP A 121 -16.74 -9.51 12.80
C TRP A 121 -15.96 -8.70 11.77
N ASP A 122 -16.03 -9.08 10.49
CA ASP A 122 -15.39 -8.34 9.40
C ASP A 122 -15.90 -6.90 9.29
N VAL A 123 -17.15 -6.62 9.68
CA VAL A 123 -17.71 -5.26 9.69
C VAL A 123 -17.41 -4.56 11.02
N ALA A 124 -17.66 -5.23 12.15
CA ALA A 124 -17.59 -4.61 13.47
C ALA A 124 -16.16 -4.29 13.91
N LEU A 125 -15.23 -5.23 13.74
CA LEU A 125 -13.87 -5.09 14.25
C LEU A 125 -13.09 -4.00 13.51
N LYS A 126 -13.39 -3.75 12.22
CA LYS A 126 -12.79 -2.63 11.45
C LYS A 126 -12.97 -1.27 12.13
N THR A 127 -14.02 -1.10 12.93
CA THR A 127 -14.34 0.15 13.62
C THR A 127 -13.75 0.24 15.02
N MET A 128 -13.10 -0.82 15.52
CA MET A 128 -12.55 -0.87 16.89
C MET A 128 -11.13 -0.31 16.97
N LYS A 129 -10.82 0.29 18.11
CA LYS A 129 -9.46 0.73 18.48
C LYS A 129 -8.74 -0.33 19.30
N VAL A 130 -7.41 -0.35 19.24
CA VAL A 130 -6.62 -1.27 20.08
C VAL A 130 -6.85 -0.96 21.57
N GLY A 131 -7.23 -1.97 22.34
CA GLY A 131 -7.61 -1.89 23.75
C GLY A 131 -9.10 -1.61 24.01
N GLU A 132 -9.90 -1.42 22.96
CA GLU A 132 -11.36 -1.28 23.06
C GLU A 132 -12.03 -2.62 23.36
N VAL A 133 -13.04 -2.60 24.22
CA VAL A 133 -13.96 -3.73 24.42
C VAL A 133 -15.32 -3.33 23.87
N ALA A 134 -15.84 -4.11 22.93
CA ALA A 134 -17.13 -3.87 22.31
C ALA A 134 -17.99 -5.14 22.36
N LYS A 135 -19.29 -4.93 22.58
CA LYS A 135 -20.32 -5.96 22.45
C LYS A 135 -20.93 -5.85 21.07
N ILE A 136 -20.88 -6.93 20.30
CA ILE A 136 -21.32 -7.03 18.92
C ILE A 136 -22.49 -8.02 18.88
N THR A 137 -23.68 -7.52 18.59
CA THR A 137 -24.86 -8.36 18.35
C THR A 137 -24.96 -8.64 16.86
N CYS A 138 -24.98 -9.93 16.52
CA CYS A 138 -24.92 -10.45 15.17
C CYS A 138 -26.18 -11.26 14.91
N LYS A 139 -27.01 -10.82 13.95
CA LYS A 139 -28.11 -11.64 13.43
C LYS A 139 -27.57 -12.86 12.68
N PRO A 140 -28.37 -13.94 12.54
CA PRO A 140 -27.93 -15.17 11.90
C PRO A 140 -27.38 -14.98 10.48
N GLU A 141 -27.91 -14.04 9.69
CA GLU A 141 -27.48 -13.78 8.30
C GLU A 141 -26.01 -13.29 8.21
N TYR A 142 -25.51 -12.69 9.31
CA TYR A 142 -24.14 -12.20 9.44
C TYR A 142 -23.24 -13.12 10.27
N ALA A 143 -23.77 -14.26 10.72
CA ALA A 143 -23.09 -15.28 11.51
C ALA A 143 -23.16 -16.65 10.79
N TYR A 144 -23.86 -17.64 11.36
CA TYR A 144 -23.93 -19.03 10.87
C TYR A 144 -25.20 -19.35 10.07
N GLY A 145 -26.15 -18.42 9.98
CA GLY A 145 -27.39 -18.55 9.23
C GLY A 145 -28.23 -19.78 9.63
N SER A 146 -29.02 -20.27 8.68
CA SER A 146 -29.88 -21.44 8.85
C SER A 146 -29.11 -22.76 8.97
N ALA A 147 -27.81 -22.77 8.69
CA ALA A 147 -26.96 -23.95 8.88
C ALA A 147 -26.59 -24.14 10.35
N GLY A 148 -26.48 -23.05 11.11
CA GLY A 148 -25.91 -23.07 12.45
C GLY A 148 -24.48 -23.63 12.47
N SER A 149 -24.04 -24.06 13.65
CA SER A 149 -22.82 -24.85 13.85
C SER A 149 -23.08 -25.87 14.96
N PRO A 150 -23.72 -27.01 14.64
CA PRO A 150 -24.00 -28.05 15.62
C PRO A 150 -22.70 -28.65 16.21
N PRO A 151 -22.67 -29.00 17.51
CA PRO A 151 -23.79 -28.99 18.46
C PRO A 151 -24.04 -27.65 19.17
N ASP A 152 -23.10 -26.70 19.09
CA ASP A 152 -23.06 -25.55 20.00
C ASP A 152 -23.93 -24.37 19.55
N ILE A 153 -24.12 -24.20 18.24
CA ILE A 153 -24.87 -23.08 17.66
C ILE A 153 -26.06 -23.62 16.86
N PRO A 154 -27.31 -23.40 17.31
CA PRO A 154 -28.50 -23.78 16.56
C PRO A 154 -28.65 -22.97 15.25
N PRO A 155 -29.47 -23.47 14.30
CA PRO A 155 -29.90 -22.71 13.14
C PRO A 155 -30.54 -21.38 13.52
N ASP A 156 -30.35 -20.35 12.67
CA ASP A 156 -31.01 -19.04 12.76
C ASP A 156 -30.84 -18.32 14.12
N SER A 157 -29.78 -18.65 14.85
CA SER A 157 -29.50 -18.07 16.16
C SER A 157 -28.83 -16.70 16.07
N THR A 158 -29.31 -15.75 16.88
CA THR A 158 -28.64 -14.46 17.09
C THR A 158 -27.54 -14.62 18.13
N LEU A 159 -26.34 -14.12 17.80
CA LEU A 159 -25.16 -14.23 18.65
C LEU A 159 -24.76 -12.87 19.20
N ILE A 160 -24.23 -12.87 20.41
CA ILE A 160 -23.66 -11.70 21.07
C ILE A 160 -22.21 -12.01 21.37
N PHE A 161 -21.29 -11.24 20.79
CA PHE A 161 -19.87 -11.37 21.04
C PHE A 161 -19.39 -10.19 21.86
N GLU A 162 -18.78 -10.45 23.01
CA GLU A 162 -17.97 -9.47 23.70
C GLU A 162 -16.53 -9.63 23.24
N VAL A 163 -15.98 -8.62 22.57
CA VAL A 163 -14.64 -8.70 21.95
C VAL A 163 -13.76 -7.60 22.52
N GLU A 164 -12.56 -7.97 22.95
CA GLU A 164 -11.46 -7.08 23.32
C GLU A 164 -10.37 -7.13 22.25
N LEU A 165 -10.08 -5.97 21.64
CA LEU A 165 -8.98 -5.88 20.69
C LEU A 165 -7.65 -5.75 21.44
N VAL A 166 -6.82 -6.79 21.41
CA VAL A 166 -5.51 -6.79 22.10
C VAL A 166 -4.44 -6.13 21.25
N ALA A 167 -4.36 -6.49 19.97
CA ALA A 167 -3.40 -5.91 19.03
C ALA A 167 -3.90 -5.99 17.60
N CYS A 168 -3.48 -5.02 16.77
CA CYS A 168 -3.56 -5.11 15.32
C CYS A 168 -2.14 -4.89 14.78
N ARG A 169 -1.65 -5.80 13.93
CA ARG A 169 -0.32 -5.70 13.33
C ARG A 169 -0.37 -5.97 11.82
N PRO A 170 0.29 -5.15 10.99
CA PRO A 170 0.47 -5.50 9.59
C PRO A 170 1.30 -6.78 9.46
N ARG A 171 0.99 -7.61 8.44
CA ARG A 171 1.71 -8.85 8.15
C ARG A 171 3.22 -8.59 8.03
N LYS A 172 4.05 -9.47 8.60
CA LYS A 172 5.51 -9.37 8.52
C LYS A 172 5.93 -9.49 7.04
N GLY A 173 6.34 -8.36 6.46
CA GLY A 173 6.55 -8.16 5.02
C GLY A 173 6.12 -6.76 4.56
N SER A 174 5.17 -6.14 5.26
CA SER A 174 4.55 -4.85 4.89
C SER A 174 4.76 -3.76 5.94
N SER A 175 5.95 -3.64 6.54
CA SER A 175 6.12 -2.61 7.58
C SER A 175 6.05 -1.21 6.93
N LEU A 176 5.18 -0.34 7.44
CA LEU A 176 5.09 1.05 7.00
C LEU A 176 6.44 1.80 7.10
N SER A 177 7.29 1.40 8.06
CA SER A 177 8.67 1.88 8.14
C SER A 177 9.47 1.52 6.90
N SER A 178 9.36 0.27 6.41
CA SER A 178 10.07 -0.17 5.22
C SER A 178 9.66 0.59 3.96
N VAL A 179 8.42 1.07 3.86
CA VAL A 179 7.97 1.87 2.70
C VAL A 179 8.58 3.28 2.72
N SER A 180 8.64 3.93 3.89
CA SER A 180 9.22 5.26 4.01
C SER A 180 10.73 5.23 3.86
N ASP A 181 11.39 4.24 4.46
CA ASP A 181 12.83 4.03 4.36
C ASP A 181 13.25 3.66 2.93
N GLU A 182 12.49 2.79 2.25
CA GLU A 182 12.75 2.42 0.85
C GLU A 182 12.52 3.61 -0.09
N ARG A 183 11.48 4.43 0.15
CA ARG A 183 11.25 5.66 -0.61
C ARG A 183 12.41 6.65 -0.45
N ALA A 184 12.87 6.88 0.78
CA ALA A 184 14.01 7.76 1.05
C ALA A 184 15.29 7.25 0.37
N ARG A 185 15.53 5.95 0.42
CA ARG A 185 16.67 5.31 -0.25
C ARG A 185 16.59 5.45 -1.77
N LEU A 186 15.40 5.32 -2.36
CA LEU A 186 15.18 5.51 -3.79
C LEU A 186 15.35 6.96 -4.23
N GLU A 187 14.90 7.93 -3.44
CA GLU A 187 15.12 9.36 -3.72
C GLU A 187 16.61 9.72 -3.67
N GLU A 188 17.35 9.21 -2.68
CA GLU A 188 18.79 9.39 -2.58
C GLU A 188 19.53 8.76 -3.78
N LEU A 189 19.17 7.54 -4.19
CA LEU A 189 19.76 6.88 -5.37
C LEU A 189 19.48 7.65 -6.67
N LYS A 190 18.27 8.21 -6.84
CA LYS A 190 17.94 9.05 -7.99
C LYS A 190 18.80 10.31 -8.03
N LYS A 191 18.93 10.98 -6.89
CA LYS A 191 19.77 12.18 -6.75
C LYS A 191 21.24 11.88 -7.08
N GLN A 192 21.77 10.75 -6.62
CA GLN A 192 23.13 10.32 -6.96
C GLN A 192 23.31 10.07 -8.47
N ARG A 193 22.30 9.50 -9.15
CA ARG A 193 22.33 9.29 -10.61
C ARG A 193 22.25 10.60 -11.39
N GLU A 194 21.43 11.55 -10.95
CA GLU A 194 21.32 12.88 -11.56
C GLU A 194 22.62 13.67 -11.40
N VAL A 195 23.21 13.68 -10.21
CA VAL A 195 24.52 14.29 -9.95
C VAL A 195 25.61 13.61 -10.79
N GLY A 196 25.62 12.28 -10.85
CA GLY A 196 26.56 11.52 -11.67
C GLY A 196 26.42 11.81 -13.17
N ALA A 197 25.21 12.02 -13.67
CA ALA A 197 24.97 12.42 -15.05
C ALA A 197 25.44 13.86 -15.33
N ALA A 198 25.16 14.80 -14.42
CA ALA A 198 25.59 16.19 -14.54
C ALA A 198 27.12 16.32 -14.55
N LEU A 199 27.84 15.58 -13.69
CA LEU A 199 29.30 15.58 -13.67
C LEU A 199 29.90 15.04 -14.98
N LYS A 200 29.33 13.96 -15.54
CA LYS A 200 29.78 13.41 -16.83
C LYS A 200 29.57 14.40 -17.99
N GLU A 201 28.45 15.12 -18.00
CA GLU A 201 28.21 16.17 -19.00
C GLU A 201 29.15 17.36 -18.82
N GLU A 202 29.45 17.77 -17.58
CA GLU A 202 30.42 18.84 -17.30
C GLU A 202 31.85 18.45 -17.75
N GLU A 203 32.27 17.22 -17.46
CA GLU A 203 33.57 16.68 -17.91
C GLU A 203 33.65 16.60 -19.45
N LYS A 204 32.56 16.17 -20.09
CA LYS A 204 32.46 16.14 -21.56
C LYS A 204 32.59 17.54 -22.14
N LYS A 205 31.88 18.53 -21.57
CA LYS A 205 31.96 19.94 -21.98
C LYS A 205 33.39 20.50 -21.83
N LYS A 206 34.04 20.29 -20.68
CA LYS A 206 35.44 20.70 -20.46
C LYS A 206 36.41 20.04 -21.44
N ARG A 207 36.18 18.77 -21.78
CA ARG A 207 37.00 18.05 -22.77
C ARG A 207 36.80 18.59 -24.18
N GLU A 208 35.58 18.94 -24.56
CA GLU A 208 35.28 19.56 -25.86
C GLU A 208 35.86 20.99 -25.95
N GLU A 209 35.73 21.79 -24.89
CA GLU A 209 36.34 23.12 -24.79
C GLU A 209 37.87 23.05 -24.87
N ALA A 210 38.50 22.10 -24.17
CA ALA A 210 39.94 21.89 -24.24
C ALA A 210 40.41 21.48 -25.66
N LYS A 211 39.64 20.62 -26.34
CA LYS A 211 39.91 20.25 -27.74
C LYS A 211 39.76 21.45 -28.68
N ALA A 212 38.72 22.26 -28.51
CA ALA A 212 38.51 23.47 -29.30
C ALA A 212 39.63 24.51 -29.10
N ALA A 213 40.04 24.72 -27.85
CA ALA A 213 41.16 25.61 -27.51
C ALA A 213 42.48 25.13 -28.10
N ALA A 214 42.74 23.82 -28.09
CA ALA A 214 43.94 23.25 -28.74
C ALA A 214 43.91 23.43 -30.26
N ALA A 215 42.75 23.20 -30.91
CA ALA A 215 42.59 23.38 -32.36
C ALA A 215 42.81 24.85 -32.78
N ALA A 216 42.26 25.81 -32.04
CA ALA A 216 42.42 27.24 -32.31
C ALA A 216 43.90 27.68 -32.25
N ARG A 217 44.68 27.15 -31.29
CA ARG A 217 46.12 27.42 -31.19
C ARG A 217 46.91 26.87 -32.37
N ILE A 218 46.54 25.69 -32.89
CA ILE A 218 47.18 25.11 -34.08
C ILE A 218 46.86 25.96 -35.31
N GLN A 219 45.60 26.37 -35.47
CA GLN A 219 45.17 27.21 -36.59
C GLN A 219 45.91 28.56 -36.63
N ALA A 220 46.02 29.25 -35.49
CA ALA A 220 46.77 30.52 -35.41
C ALA A 220 48.25 30.38 -35.82
N LYS A 221 48.90 29.24 -35.50
CA LYS A 221 50.28 28.96 -35.93
C LYS A 221 50.40 28.72 -37.44
N LEU A 222 49.39 28.09 -38.05
CA LEU A 222 49.35 27.86 -39.50
C LEU A 222 49.15 29.18 -40.27
N ASP A 223 48.29 30.07 -39.76
CA ASP A 223 48.02 31.36 -40.38
C ASP A 223 49.21 32.33 -40.24
N ALA A 224 49.92 32.31 -39.11
CA ALA A 224 51.17 33.06 -38.94
C ALA A 224 52.27 32.61 -39.93
N LYS A 225 52.33 31.31 -40.24
CA LYS A 225 53.26 30.76 -41.26
C LYS A 225 52.90 31.19 -42.68
N LYS A 226 51.61 31.35 -43.01
CA LYS A 226 51.17 31.85 -44.32
C LYS A 226 51.49 33.34 -44.54
N GLY A 227 51.59 34.14 -43.47
CA GLY A 227 51.96 35.56 -43.54
C GLY A 227 53.44 35.85 -43.87
N GLN A 228 54.37 34.93 -43.55
CA GLN A 228 55.81 35.12 -43.80
C GLN A 228 56.26 34.72 -45.23
N GLY A 229 55.38 34.16 -46.07
CA GLY A 229 55.71 33.67 -47.42
C GLY A 229 55.55 34.67 -48.57
N LYS A 230 55.10 35.91 -48.32
CA LYS A 230 54.79 36.90 -49.37
C LYS A 230 55.72 38.12 -49.29
N GLY A 231 57.03 37.90 -49.43
CA GLY A 231 57.99 39.01 -49.33
C GLY A 231 59.44 38.64 -49.59
N LYS A 232 59.76 37.99 -50.72
CA LYS A 232 61.09 38.06 -51.35
C LYS A 232 61.01 37.52 -52.78
N GLY A 233 60.51 38.36 -53.67
CA GLY A 233 60.46 38.10 -55.09
C GLY A 233 60.44 39.39 -55.87
N LYS A 234 61.57 40.11 -55.89
CA LYS A 234 62.01 40.91 -57.04
C LYS A 234 63.34 41.62 -56.83
N ALA A 235 64.01 41.80 -57.97
CA ALA A 235 65.15 42.65 -58.28
C ALA A 235 66.52 42.10 -57.88
N LYS A 236 67.53 42.15 -58.74
CA LYS A 236 67.67 42.43 -60.18
C LYS A 236 69.09 42.00 -60.51
#